data_AF-A0A837HHL5-F1
#
_entry.id   AF-A0A837HHL5-F1
#
_cell.length_a   1.000
_cell.length_b   1.000
_cell.length_c   1.000
_cell.angle_alpha   90.00
_cell.angle_beta   90.00
_cell.angle_gamma   90.00
#
_symmetry.space_group_name_H-M   'P 1'
#
loop_
_entity.id
_entity.type
_entity.pdbx_description
1 polymer ?
#
loop_
_entity_poly.entity_id
_entity_poly.type
_entity_poly.pdbx_seq_one_letter_code
_entity_poly.pdbx_strand_id
1 'polypeptide(L)'
;MIYYIDLCYLKIKAVLYKQEASNREEEDMTENKNAINCAGVPFVPGGMTLKEHVEGGILVWNPAMIKPFLFKEQRRCGGILGRKLLELYPLRSIQAVHGNILDFLLENPACIRAEWNSLVFLDPIFEAYDKSLHVRQLIREINGRYHASLLWLDVSMCEIHPVALLNEDVSM
;
A
#
# COMPACT_ATOMS: atom_id res chain seq x y z
N MET A 1 -37.02 -43.08 -28.92
CA MET A 1 -36.63 -41.74 -29.42
C MET A 1 -37.05 -40.69 -28.38
N ILE A 2 -36.49 -40.75 -27.16
CA ILE A 2 -36.84 -39.83 -26.05
C ILE A 2 -35.55 -39.36 -25.32
N TYR A 3 -34.51 -40.20 -25.27
CA TYR A 3 -33.24 -39.91 -24.59
C TYR A 3 -32.36 -38.78 -25.19
N TYR A 4 -32.60 -38.35 -26.43
CA TYR A 4 -31.73 -37.36 -27.08
C TYR A 4 -32.06 -35.91 -26.66
N ILE A 5 -33.31 -35.65 -26.27
CA ILE A 5 -33.76 -34.30 -25.87
C ILE A 5 -33.21 -33.94 -24.47
N ASP A 6 -33.17 -34.90 -23.54
CA ASP A 6 -32.66 -34.68 -22.18
C ASP A 6 -31.16 -34.36 -22.14
N LEU A 7 -30.36 -35.01 -22.98
CA LEU A 7 -28.92 -34.79 -23.05
C LEU A 7 -28.57 -33.40 -23.61
N CYS A 8 -29.34 -32.92 -24.59
CA CYS A 8 -29.19 -31.56 -25.11
C CYS A 8 -29.61 -30.51 -24.07
N TYR A 9 -30.72 -30.74 -23.35
CA TYR A 9 -31.21 -29.83 -22.32
C TYR A 9 -30.22 -29.71 -21.14
N LEU A 10 -29.65 -30.83 -20.67
CA LEU A 10 -28.65 -30.84 -19.60
C LEU A 10 -27.35 -30.13 -20.01
N LYS A 11 -26.90 -30.29 -21.25
CA LYS A 11 -25.70 -29.59 -21.76
C LYS A 11 -25.92 -28.08 -21.83
N ILE A 12 -27.08 -27.63 -22.32
CA ILE A 12 -27.42 -26.20 -22.38
C ILE A 12 -27.49 -25.62 -20.96
N LYS A 13 -28.14 -26.31 -20.03
CA LYS A 13 -28.25 -25.87 -18.63
C LYS A 13 -26.88 -25.77 -17.94
N ALA A 14 -25.97 -26.69 -18.22
CA ALA A 14 -24.61 -26.66 -17.69
C ALA A 14 -23.75 -25.51 -18.27
N VAL A 15 -23.94 -25.16 -19.55
CA VAL A 15 -23.28 -24.00 -20.16
C VAL A 15 -23.82 -22.71 -19.58
N LEU A 16 -25.14 -22.57 -19.45
CA LEU A 16 -25.78 -21.40 -18.84
C LEU A 16 -25.33 -21.22 -17.39
N TYR A 17 -25.27 -22.30 -16.59
CA TYR A 17 -24.80 -22.22 -15.21
C TYR A 17 -23.33 -21.80 -15.11
N LYS A 18 -22.47 -22.27 -16.02
CA LYS A 18 -21.06 -21.83 -16.07
C LYS A 18 -20.93 -20.37 -16.49
N GLN A 19 -21.77 -19.92 -17.43
CA GLN A 19 -21.82 -18.52 -17.85
C GLN A 19 -22.29 -17.62 -16.71
N GLU A 20 -23.34 -18.02 -15.98
CA GLU A 20 -23.86 -17.29 -14.82
C GLU A 20 -22.87 -17.26 -13.64
N ALA A 21 -22.11 -18.34 -13.43
CA ALA A 21 -21.05 -18.37 -12.42
C ALA A 21 -19.87 -17.46 -12.81
N SER A 22 -19.42 -17.51 -14.07
CA SER A 22 -18.39 -16.61 -14.61
C SER A 22 -18.83 -15.15 -14.56
N ASN A 23 -20.10 -14.86 -14.87
CA ASN A 23 -20.65 -13.52 -14.81
C ASN A 23 -20.81 -13.03 -13.36
N ARG A 24 -21.06 -13.92 -12.39
CA ARG A 24 -21.03 -13.55 -10.95
C ARG A 24 -19.62 -13.32 -10.43
N GLU A 25 -18.64 -14.08 -10.91
CA GLU A 25 -17.22 -13.84 -10.59
C GLU A 25 -16.72 -12.51 -11.21
N GLU A 26 -17.19 -12.15 -12.41
CA GLU A 26 -16.92 -10.83 -13.00
C GLU A 26 -17.74 -9.69 -12.35
N GLU A 27 -19.00 -9.92 -11.95
CA GLU A 27 -19.82 -8.92 -11.23
C GLU A 27 -19.35 -8.69 -9.78
N ASP A 28 -18.69 -9.65 -9.13
CA ASP A 28 -18.08 -9.45 -7.80
C ASP A 28 -16.74 -8.68 -7.89
N MET A 29 -16.14 -8.58 -9.08
CA MET A 29 -15.00 -7.71 -9.36
C MET A 29 -15.40 -6.28 -9.78
N THR A 30 -16.70 -5.96 -9.80
CA THR A 30 -17.17 -4.58 -9.96
C THR A 30 -16.91 -3.77 -8.68
N GLU A 31 -15.74 -3.13 -8.69
CA GLU A 31 -15.38 -1.95 -7.90
C GLU A 31 -15.60 -2.03 -6.39
N ASN A 32 -14.84 -2.88 -5.71
CA ASN A 32 -14.43 -2.48 -4.37
C ASN A 32 -13.52 -1.25 -4.52
N LYS A 33 -14.09 -0.04 -4.46
CA LYS A 33 -13.37 1.25 -4.58
C LYS A 33 -12.25 1.43 -3.55
N ASN A 34 -12.20 0.53 -2.58
CA ASN A 34 -11.22 0.46 -1.52
C ASN A 34 -10.14 -0.59 -1.80
N ALA A 35 -10.20 -1.35 -2.89
CA ALA A 35 -9.16 -2.31 -3.25
C ALA A 35 -7.93 -1.60 -3.82
N ILE A 36 -6.77 -1.91 -3.25
CA ILE A 36 -5.47 -1.35 -3.60
C ILE A 36 -4.61 -2.48 -4.17
N ASN A 37 -4.14 -2.31 -5.40
CA ASN A 37 -3.19 -3.25 -6.00
C ASN A 37 -1.76 -2.92 -5.58
N CYS A 38 -1.23 -3.68 -4.63
CA CYS A 38 0.13 -3.54 -4.12
C CYS A 38 1.16 -4.42 -4.84
N ALA A 39 0.73 -5.25 -5.79
CA ALA A 39 1.62 -5.93 -6.73
C ALA A 39 2.07 -5.01 -7.88
N GLY A 40 1.34 -3.93 -8.13
CA GLY A 40 1.66 -2.96 -9.17
C GLY A 40 2.86 -2.08 -8.82
N VAL A 41 3.51 -1.53 -9.86
CA VAL A 41 4.57 -0.55 -9.70
C VAL A 41 3.99 0.73 -9.05
N PRO A 42 4.49 1.16 -7.88
CA PRO A 42 4.03 2.39 -7.24
C PRO A 42 4.43 3.63 -8.05
N PHE A 43 3.81 4.77 -7.77
CA PHE A 43 4.17 6.03 -8.43
C PHE A 43 5.65 6.36 -8.20
N VAL A 44 6.38 6.56 -9.30
CA VAL A 44 7.80 6.95 -9.31
C VAL A 44 7.91 8.46 -9.52
N PRO A 45 8.47 9.21 -8.55
CA PRO A 45 8.72 10.64 -8.71
C PRO A 45 9.63 10.97 -9.90
N GLY A 46 9.39 12.10 -10.54
CA GLY A 46 10.17 12.52 -11.70
C GLY A 46 11.66 12.63 -11.40
N GLY A 47 12.50 12.11 -12.30
CA GLY A 47 13.96 12.14 -12.17
C GLY A 47 14.55 11.07 -11.25
N MET A 48 13.74 10.13 -10.76
CA MET A 48 14.18 8.99 -9.94
C MET A 48 13.91 7.65 -10.62
N THR A 49 14.56 6.61 -10.13
CA THR A 49 14.30 5.21 -10.52
C THR A 49 13.83 4.40 -9.31
N LEU A 50 12.92 3.46 -9.54
CA LEU A 50 12.52 2.49 -8.52
C LEU A 50 13.69 1.54 -8.24
N LYS A 51 14.16 1.49 -6.99
CA LYS A 51 15.31 0.68 -6.59
C LYS A 51 14.89 -0.63 -5.94
N GLU A 52 14.00 -0.53 -4.96
CA GLU A 52 13.42 -1.66 -4.23
C GLU A 52 11.93 -1.41 -4.07
N HIS A 53 11.15 -2.47 -4.25
CA HIS A 53 9.72 -2.52 -3.99
C HIS A 53 9.39 -3.94 -3.57
N VAL A 54 8.70 -4.09 -2.44
CA VAL A 54 8.18 -5.40 -2.03
C VAL A 54 6.82 -5.59 -2.70
N GLU A 55 6.74 -6.55 -3.62
CA GLU A 55 5.47 -6.90 -4.24
C GLU A 55 4.48 -7.41 -3.19
N GLY A 56 3.34 -6.73 -3.10
CA GLY A 56 2.21 -7.13 -2.28
C GLY A 56 1.15 -7.88 -3.08
N GLY A 57 -0.02 -8.04 -2.47
CA GLY A 57 -1.22 -8.55 -3.13
C GLY A 57 -2.26 -7.45 -3.39
N ILE A 58 -3.52 -7.86 -3.45
CA ILE A 58 -4.64 -6.93 -3.34
C ILE A 58 -4.94 -6.71 -1.87
N LEU A 59 -5.05 -5.44 -1.46
CA LEU A 59 -5.44 -5.06 -0.11
C LEU A 59 -6.76 -4.31 -0.14
N VAL A 60 -7.70 -4.66 0.74
CA VAL A 60 -8.92 -3.87 0.92
C VAL A 60 -8.67 -2.81 1.98
N TRP A 61 -8.84 -1.55 1.61
CA TRP A 61 -8.57 -0.41 2.47
C TRP A 61 -9.44 -0.43 3.72
N ASN A 62 -8.77 -0.32 4.87
CA ASN A 62 -9.37 -0.11 6.18
C ASN A 62 -8.49 0.91 6.94
N PRO A 63 -9.01 2.04 7.44
CA PRO A 63 -8.21 3.03 8.18
C PRO A 63 -7.48 2.48 9.41
N ALA A 64 -7.92 1.35 9.96
CA ALA A 64 -7.27 0.67 11.09
C ALA A 64 -6.03 -0.16 10.67
N MET A 65 -5.84 -0.40 9.37
CA MET A 65 -4.73 -1.19 8.84
C MET A 65 -3.38 -0.46 8.93
N ILE A 66 -3.38 0.88 8.94
CA ILE A 66 -2.15 1.65 9.12
C ILE A 66 -2.03 2.08 10.58
N LYS A 67 -0.89 1.74 11.17
CA LYS A 67 -0.49 2.18 12.49
C LYS A 67 0.78 3.03 12.40
N PRO A 68 0.72 4.33 12.74
CA PRO A 68 1.93 5.13 12.92
C PRO A 68 2.81 4.51 14.02
N PHE A 69 4.07 4.25 13.72
CA PHE A 69 5.01 3.64 14.65
C PHE A 69 6.27 4.47 14.79
N LEU A 70 6.76 4.58 16.03
CA LEU A 70 8.03 5.23 16.34
C LEU A 70 8.99 4.22 16.94
N PHE A 71 10.09 3.97 16.23
CA PHE A 71 11.19 3.17 16.73
C PHE A 71 11.82 3.85 17.95
N LYS A 72 12.36 3.06 18.89
CA LYS A 72 13.01 3.60 20.11
C LYS A 72 14.18 4.52 19.75
N GLU A 73 14.82 4.23 18.63
CA GLU A 73 15.96 4.94 18.08
C GLU A 73 15.58 6.32 17.55
N GLN A 74 14.34 6.50 17.05
CA GLN A 74 13.84 7.82 16.60
C GLN A 74 13.57 8.78 17.76
N ARG A 75 13.39 8.26 18.97
CA ARG A 75 13.12 9.02 20.21
C ARG A 75 14.40 9.56 20.88
N ARG A 76 15.57 9.17 20.38
CA ARG A 76 16.85 9.63 20.93
C ARG A 76 17.19 11.03 20.39
N CYS A 77 17.95 11.80 21.16
CA CYS A 77 18.48 13.07 20.69
C CYS A 77 19.27 12.86 19.40
N GLY A 78 18.92 13.61 18.36
CA GLY A 78 19.52 13.48 17.04
C GLY A 78 18.97 12.36 16.16
N GLY A 79 17.96 11.58 16.60
CA GLY A 79 17.24 10.58 15.80
C GLY A 79 18.08 9.39 15.34
N ILE A 80 17.63 8.74 14.25
CA ILE A 80 18.31 7.63 13.59
C ILE A 80 18.34 7.87 12.08
N LEU A 81 19.46 7.56 11.43
CA LEU A 81 19.55 7.64 9.97
C LEU A 81 18.50 6.76 9.29
N GLY A 82 17.83 7.27 8.26
CA GLY A 82 16.82 6.55 7.50
C GLY A 82 17.29 5.17 7.00
N ARG A 83 18.49 5.07 6.46
CA ARG A 83 19.09 3.80 6.03
C ARG A 83 19.23 2.78 7.16
N LYS A 84 19.49 3.23 8.39
CA LYS A 84 19.54 2.34 9.56
C LYS A 84 18.14 1.91 10.00
N LEU A 85 17.11 2.71 9.75
CA LEU A 85 15.72 2.26 9.95
C LEU A 85 15.35 1.16 8.96
N LEU A 86 15.85 1.22 7.72
CA LEU A 86 15.66 0.15 6.73
C LEU A 86 16.25 -1.19 7.19
N GLU A 87 17.38 -1.17 7.89
CA GLU A 87 17.98 -2.38 8.47
C GLU A 87 17.16 -2.93 9.66
N LEU A 88 16.44 -2.06 10.38
CA LEU A 88 15.71 -2.43 11.60
C LEU A 88 14.31 -2.95 11.33
N TYR A 89 13.58 -2.44 10.33
CA TYR A 89 12.18 -2.83 10.15
C TYR A 89 11.97 -4.33 9.83
N PRO A 90 12.80 -5.01 9.00
CA PRO A 90 12.59 -6.42 8.70
C PRO A 90 12.81 -7.29 9.94
N LEU A 91 13.72 -6.87 10.82
CA LEU A 91 14.06 -7.59 12.06
C LEU A 91 12.94 -7.55 13.09
N ARG A 92 12.00 -6.62 12.98
CA ARG A 92 10.88 -6.51 13.93
C ARG A 92 9.68 -7.37 13.55
N SER A 93 9.77 -8.12 12.44
CA SER A 93 8.64 -8.85 11.86
C SER A 93 7.44 -7.94 11.57
N ILE A 94 7.65 -6.64 11.38
CA ILE A 94 6.56 -5.70 11.11
C ILE A 94 6.56 -5.38 9.63
N GLN A 95 5.43 -5.57 8.97
CA GLN A 95 5.30 -5.30 7.55
C GLN A 95 5.16 -3.80 7.30
N ALA A 96 6.08 -3.22 6.52
CA ALA A 96 5.97 -1.84 6.07
C ALA A 96 4.79 -1.67 5.10
N VAL A 97 4.15 -0.51 5.17
CA VAL A 97 3.06 -0.16 4.26
C VAL A 97 3.65 0.15 2.88
N HIS A 98 3.03 -0.38 1.83
CA HIS A 98 3.53 -0.28 0.45
C HIS A 98 3.22 1.11 -0.12
N GLY A 99 4.04 1.58 -1.07
CA GLY A 99 3.88 2.91 -1.67
C GLY A 99 2.55 3.10 -2.41
N ASN A 100 1.97 2.04 -2.96
CA ASN A 100 0.67 2.08 -3.63
C ASN A 100 -0.45 2.55 -2.68
N ILE A 101 -0.31 2.31 -1.37
CA ILE A 101 -1.27 2.78 -0.37
C ILE A 101 -1.15 4.30 -0.18
N LEU A 102 0.06 4.87 -0.25
CA LEU A 102 0.24 6.32 -0.26
C LEU A 102 -0.42 6.95 -1.49
N ASP A 103 -0.26 6.33 -2.67
CA ASP A 103 -0.89 6.81 -3.90
C ASP A 103 -2.42 6.79 -3.78
N PHE A 104 -2.99 5.68 -3.29
CA PHE A 104 -4.41 5.57 -3.00
C PHE A 104 -4.90 6.65 -2.02
N LEU A 105 -4.16 6.91 -0.93
CA LEU A 105 -4.52 7.93 0.06
C LEU A 105 -4.54 9.34 -0.51
N LEU A 106 -3.60 9.65 -1.41
CA LEU A 106 -3.52 10.96 -2.05
C LEU A 106 -4.65 11.18 -3.07
N GLU A 107 -5.07 10.12 -3.74
CA GLU A 107 -6.26 10.12 -4.62
C GLU A 107 -7.57 10.17 -3.83
N ASN A 108 -7.57 9.66 -2.59
CA ASN A 108 -8.73 9.58 -1.71
C ASN A 108 -8.48 10.27 -0.36
N PRO A 109 -8.32 11.62 -0.29
CA PRO A 109 -7.96 12.29 0.96
C PRO A 109 -8.96 12.08 2.12
N ALA A 110 -10.22 11.75 1.83
CA ALA A 110 -11.21 11.41 2.85
C ALA A 110 -10.88 10.13 3.65
N CYS A 111 -10.03 9.27 3.10
CA CYS A 111 -9.52 8.07 3.77
C CYS A 111 -8.38 8.37 4.76
N ILE A 112 -7.76 9.56 4.65
CA ILE A 112 -6.66 9.94 5.53
C ILE A 112 -7.21 10.34 6.90
N ARG A 113 -6.67 9.71 7.95
CA ARG A 113 -7.05 10.01 9.34
C ARG A 113 -6.52 11.38 9.75
N ALA A 114 -7.36 12.20 10.37
CA ALA A 114 -7.04 13.58 10.72
C ALA A 114 -5.85 13.72 11.69
N GLU A 115 -5.61 12.70 12.51
CA GLU A 115 -4.47 12.61 13.43
C GLU A 115 -3.13 12.35 12.73
N TRP A 116 -3.12 11.97 11.46
CA TRP A 116 -1.88 11.76 10.71
C TRP A 116 -1.35 13.11 10.22
N ASN A 117 -0.39 13.68 10.95
CA ASN A 117 0.34 14.88 10.51
C ASN A 117 1.45 14.54 9.51
N SER A 118 2.03 13.35 9.66
CA SER A 118 3.20 12.88 8.93
C SER A 118 3.21 11.35 9.00
N LEU A 119 3.53 10.67 7.91
CA LEU A 119 3.74 9.22 7.87
C LEU A 119 4.79 8.84 6.82
N VAL A 120 5.84 8.13 7.22
CA VAL A 120 6.90 7.64 6.33
C VAL A 120 6.58 6.23 5.84
N PHE A 121 6.64 6.04 4.53
CA PHE A 121 6.44 4.75 3.87
C PHE A 121 7.82 4.23 3.47
N LEU A 122 8.34 3.22 4.18
CA LEU A 122 9.69 2.70 3.96
C LEU A 122 9.83 1.85 2.69
N ASP A 123 8.70 1.54 2.04
CA ASP A 123 8.61 0.84 0.77
C ASP A 123 7.67 1.63 -0.14
N PRO A 124 8.04 1.89 -1.41
CA PRO A 124 9.29 1.53 -2.07
C PRO A 124 10.47 2.47 -1.74
N ILE A 125 11.67 2.04 -2.15
CA ILE A 125 12.89 2.86 -2.15
C ILE A 125 13.18 3.34 -3.57
N PHE A 126 13.46 4.64 -3.68
CA PHE A 126 13.83 5.30 -4.93
C PHE A 126 15.32 5.67 -4.93
N GLU A 127 15.96 5.58 -6.08
CA GLU A 127 17.33 6.04 -6.31
C GLU A 127 17.30 7.27 -7.23
N ALA A 128 17.89 8.37 -6.78
CA ALA A 128 18.06 9.57 -7.59
C ALA A 128 19.30 9.46 -8.50
N TYR A 129 19.46 10.43 -9.41
CA TYR A 129 20.61 10.45 -10.34
C TYR A 129 21.97 10.44 -9.64
N ASP A 130 22.10 11.13 -8.51
CA ASP A 130 23.32 11.21 -7.70
C ASP A 130 23.53 9.99 -6.77
N LYS A 131 22.71 8.94 -6.94
CA LYS A 131 22.72 7.71 -6.13
C LYS A 131 22.23 7.86 -4.70
N SER A 132 21.64 9.01 -4.34
CA SER A 132 20.96 9.15 -3.05
C SER A 132 19.65 8.36 -3.04
N LEU A 133 19.40 7.67 -1.91
CA LEU A 133 18.23 6.82 -1.74
C LEU A 133 17.13 7.56 -0.98
N HIS A 134 15.90 7.42 -1.45
CA HIS A 134 14.75 8.15 -0.92
C HIS A 134 13.58 7.20 -0.65
N VAL A 135 12.77 7.59 0.33
CA VAL A 135 11.45 7.02 0.57
C VAL A 135 10.40 8.13 0.48
N ARG A 136 9.13 7.77 0.45
CA ARG A 136 8.04 8.75 0.40
C ARG A 136 7.40 8.94 1.77
N GLN A 137 6.90 10.15 1.97
CA GLN A 137 6.25 10.57 3.21
C GLN A 137 4.95 11.29 2.90
N LEU A 138 3.86 10.90 3.56
CA LEU A 138 2.64 11.69 3.60
C LEU A 138 2.85 12.86 4.57
N ILE A 139 2.58 14.08 4.14
CA ILE A 139 2.67 15.29 4.98
C ILE A 139 1.35 16.04 4.95
N ARG A 140 0.89 16.48 6.13
CA ARG A 140 -0.23 17.40 6.28
C ARG A 140 0.26 18.84 6.31
N GLU A 141 -0.24 19.66 5.40
CA GLU A 141 0.01 21.10 5.35
C GLU A 141 -0.81 21.87 6.40
N ILE A 142 -0.42 23.11 6.65
CA ILE A 142 -1.12 24.04 7.56
C ILE A 142 -2.58 24.28 7.10
N ASN A 143 -2.83 24.29 5.79
CA ASN A 143 -4.16 24.46 5.20
C ASN A 143 -5.02 23.16 5.27
N GLY A 144 -4.50 22.08 5.85
CA GLY A 144 -5.17 20.79 5.98
C GLY A 144 -5.09 19.88 4.75
N ARG A 145 -4.41 20.28 3.68
CA ARG A 145 -4.14 19.43 2.51
C ARG A 145 -3.04 18.42 2.80
N TYR A 146 -3.08 17.32 2.07
CA TYR A 146 -2.06 16.29 2.11
C TYR A 146 -1.28 16.24 0.80
N HIS A 147 0.02 16.00 0.89
CA HIS A 147 0.86 15.72 -0.28
C HIS A 147 1.91 14.65 0.07
N ALA A 148 2.50 14.05 -0.96
CA ALA A 148 3.70 13.24 -0.81
C ALA A 148 4.96 14.11 -0.92
N SER A 149 5.88 13.91 0.00
CA SER A 149 7.26 14.42 -0.09
C SER A 149 8.24 13.26 -0.19
N LEU A 150 9.46 13.59 -0.60
CA LEU A 150 10.60 12.66 -0.65
C LEU A 150 11.49 12.90 0.56
N LEU A 151 11.80 11.81 1.26
CA LEU A 151 12.65 11.84 2.44
C LEU A 151 13.94 11.07 2.15
N TRP A 152 15.06 11.76 2.24
CA TRP A 152 16.38 11.19 1.99
C TRP A 152 16.76 10.21 3.13
N LEU A 153 17.19 9.00 2.78
CA LEU A 153 17.56 7.98 3.76
C LEU A 153 18.88 8.27 4.50
N ASP A 154 19.69 9.24 4.05
CA ASP A 154 20.88 9.69 4.78
C ASP A 154 20.60 10.84 5.74
N VAL A 155 19.36 11.32 5.83
CA VAL A 155 18.98 12.25 6.91
C VAL A 155 18.56 11.50 8.17
N SER A 156 18.65 12.20 9.29
CA SER A 156 18.17 11.66 10.55
C SER A 156 16.64 11.75 10.64
N MET A 157 16.01 10.60 10.86
CA MET A 157 14.60 10.46 11.17
C MET A 157 14.40 10.45 12.69
N CYS A 158 13.61 11.40 13.17
CA CYS A 158 13.24 11.56 14.58
C CYS A 158 11.71 11.40 14.79
N GLU A 159 11.21 11.85 15.94
CA GLU A 159 9.82 11.66 16.38
C GLU A 159 8.75 12.27 15.44
N ILE A 160 9.11 13.24 14.59
CA ILE A 160 8.20 13.82 13.59
C ILE A 160 8.03 12.95 12.32
N HIS A 161 8.74 11.81 12.26
CA HIS A 161 8.76 10.90 11.12
C HIS A 161 8.24 9.50 11.52
N PRO A 162 7.01 9.37 12.03
CA PRO A 162 6.47 8.05 12.34
C PRO A 162 6.39 7.22 11.06
N VAL A 163 6.78 5.95 11.16
CA VAL A 163 6.74 5.00 10.06
C VAL A 163 5.34 4.40 9.96
N ALA A 164 4.80 4.33 8.75
CA ALA A 164 3.55 3.63 8.46
C ALA A 164 3.81 2.12 8.45
N LEU A 165 3.19 1.41 9.39
CA LEU A 165 3.25 -0.05 9.48
C LEU A 165 1.85 -0.65 9.30
N LEU A 166 1.80 -1.83 8.70
CA LEU A 166 0.58 -2.62 8.65
C LEU A 166 0.25 -3.15 10.04
N ASN A 167 -1.02 -3.03 10.42
CA ASN A 167 -1.53 -3.48 11.69
C ASN A 167 -1.98 -4.94 11.56
N GLU A 168 -1.16 -5.87 12.03
CA GLU A 168 -1.42 -7.31 11.94
C GLU A 168 -2.69 -7.77 12.67
N ASP A 169 -3.17 -6.98 13.64
CA ASP A 169 -4.43 -7.21 14.34
C ASP A 169 -5.66 -7.01 13.43
N VAL A 170 -5.48 -6.34 12.29
CA VAL A 170 -6.49 -6.19 11.23
C VAL A 170 -6.14 -7.22 10.16
N SER A 171 -6.66 -8.44 10.35
CA SER A 171 -6.45 -9.56 9.43
C SER A 171 -6.71 -9.13 7.98
N MET A 172 -5.74 -9.42 7.11
CA MET A 172 -5.91 -9.42 5.65
C MET A 172 -6.89 -10.52 5.23
#